data_AF-A0A103XCN2-F1
#
_entry.id   AF-A0A103XCN2-F1
#
_cell.length_a   1.000
_cell.length_b   1.000
_cell.length_c   1.000
_cell.angle_alpha   90.00
_cell.angle_beta   90.00
_cell.angle_gamma   90.00
#
_symmetry.space_group_name_H-M   'P 1'
#
loop_
_entity.id
_entity.type
_entity.pdbx_description
1 polymer ?
#
loop_
_entity_poly.entity_id
_entity_poly.type
_entity_poly.pdbx_seq_one_letter_code
_entity_poly.pdbx_strand_id
1 'polypeptide(L)'
;MATPLQVFLVTVIILSHTPSSLSSSPDGHGLTRGSSLSVENKDDTLVSSNGLFTAGFHQVGENAYGFAVWFSEQATSGNRTIHHQSEFKTLY
;
A
#
# COMPACT_ATOMS: atom_id res chain seq x y z
N MET A 1 9.84 49.90 9.59
CA MET A 1 10.28 49.59 8.22
C MET A 1 11.11 48.31 8.31
N ALA A 2 10.55 47.13 8.04
CA ALA A 2 11.33 45.90 8.06
C ALA A 2 12.31 45.91 6.87
N THR A 3 13.57 45.56 7.09
CA THR A 3 14.54 45.51 5.99
C THR A 3 14.18 44.35 5.06
N PRO A 4 14.38 44.51 3.73
CA PRO A 4 14.02 43.47 2.75
C PRO A 4 14.71 42.13 3.06
N LEU A 5 15.89 42.16 3.67
CA LEU A 5 16.66 40.99 4.08
C LEU A 5 16.02 40.25 5.27
N GLN A 6 15.39 40.97 6.21
CA GLN A 6 14.67 40.39 7.34
C GLN A 6 13.43 39.61 6.87
N VAL A 7 12.68 40.18 5.91
CA VAL A 7 11.47 39.55 5.35
C VAL A 7 11.85 38.26 4.60
N PHE A 8 12.95 38.29 3.85
CA PHE A 8 13.46 37.11 3.14
C PHE A 8 13.84 35.97 4.11
N LEU A 9 14.60 36.27 5.17
CA LEU A 9 15.01 35.28 6.18
C LEU A 9 13.82 34.63 6.87
N VAL A 10 12.83 35.43 7.26
CA VAL A 10 11.59 34.91 7.89
C VAL A 10 10.84 33.98 6.93
N THR A 11 10.82 34.30 5.63
CA THR A 11 10.14 33.48 4.61
C THR A 11 10.81 32.12 4.41
N VAL A 12 12.15 32.09 4.38
CA VAL A 12 12.93 30.84 4.26
C VAL A 12 12.75 29.95 5.49
N ILE A 13 12.75 30.54 6.69
CA ILE A 13 12.51 29.81 7.94
C ILE A 13 11.12 29.16 7.91
N ILE A 14 10.07 29.91 7.56
CA ILE A 14 8.71 29.37 7.48
C ILE A 14 8.61 28.23 6.46
N LEU A 15 9.26 28.36 5.30
CA LEU A 15 9.27 27.31 4.26
C LEU A 15 10.07 26.05 4.68
N SER A 16 11.11 26.21 5.52
CA SER A 16 11.89 25.08 6.03
C SER A 16 11.18 24.30 7.14
N HIS A 17 10.18 24.89 7.79
CA HIS A 17 9.39 24.26 8.85
C HIS A 17 8.09 23.64 8.35
N THR A 18 7.74 23.78 7.07
CA THR A 18 6.61 23.02 6.52
C THR A 18 7.02 21.57 6.36
N PRO A 19 6.42 20.60 7.09
CA PRO A 19 6.71 19.20 6.87
C PRO A 19 6.29 18.83 5.45
N SER A 20 7.26 18.68 4.56
CA SER A 20 7.07 18.17 3.20
C SER A 20 6.72 16.69 3.29
N SER A 21 5.45 16.39 3.57
CA SER A 21 4.92 15.03 3.52
C SER A 21 3.73 14.99 2.56
N LEU A 22 4.00 15.30 1.29
CA LEU A 22 3.08 14.98 0.21
C LEU A 22 3.59 13.71 -0.46
N SER A 23 3.33 12.58 0.18
CA SER A 23 3.17 11.31 -0.53
C SER A 23 1.69 10.95 -0.46
N SER A 24 0.87 11.66 -1.21
CA SER A 24 -0.45 11.16 -1.57
C SER A 24 -0.25 10.31 -2.81
N SER A 25 -0.11 8.99 -2.64
CA SER A 25 -0.44 8.10 -3.74
C SER A 25 -1.94 8.36 -4.04
N PRO A 26 -2.32 8.76 -5.26
CA PRO A 26 -3.69 9.17 -5.57
C PRO A 26 -4.72 8.05 -5.36
N ASP A 27 -4.23 6.83 -5.20
CA ASP A 27 -5.05 5.66 -5.19
C ASP A 27 -4.72 4.84 -3.93
N GLY A 28 -5.72 4.65 -3.06
CA GLY A 28 -5.65 3.96 -1.77
C GLY A 28 -5.40 2.45 -1.87
N HIS A 29 -4.60 2.03 -2.85
CA HIS A 29 -4.27 0.64 -3.17
C HIS A 29 -3.02 0.13 -2.45
N GLY A 30 -2.46 0.91 -1.52
CA GLY A 30 -1.25 0.57 -0.78
C GLY A 30 -1.27 1.11 0.66
N LEU A 31 -0.32 0.63 1.46
CA LEU A 31 -0.19 1.02 2.86
C LEU A 31 0.35 2.46 2.97
N THR A 32 -0.31 3.26 3.79
CA THR A 32 0.19 4.58 4.17
C THR A 32 1.23 4.46 5.28
N ARG A 33 2.07 5.48 5.45
CA ARG A 33 3.07 5.48 6.52
C ARG A 33 2.38 5.34 7.89
N GLY A 34 2.80 4.34 8.67
CA GLY A 34 2.22 4.03 9.98
C GLY A 34 1.05 3.05 9.96
N SER A 35 0.63 2.59 8.77
CA SER A 35 -0.32 1.48 8.63
C SER A 35 0.41 0.14 8.45
N SER A 36 -0.30 -0.95 8.73
CA SER A 36 0.20 -2.34 8.67
C SER A 36 -0.94 -3.29 8.36
N LEU A 37 -0.62 -4.46 7.83
CA LEU A 37 -1.58 -5.56 7.70
C LEU A 37 -1.52 -6.46 8.93
N SER A 38 -2.67 -6.87 9.46
CA SER A 38 -2.77 -7.82 10.57
C SER A 38 -3.27 -9.18 10.12
N VAL A 39 -2.62 -10.24 10.60
CA VAL A 39 -3.05 -11.63 10.38
C VAL A 39 -4.36 -11.98 11.10
N GLU A 40 -4.66 -11.27 12.19
CA GLU A 40 -5.88 -11.48 12.98
C GLU A 40 -7.12 -10.96 12.26
N ASN A 41 -6.93 -10.01 11.33
CA ASN A 41 -7.98 -9.45 10.50
C ASN A 41 -7.89 -10.03 9.08
N LYS A 42 -8.74 -11.02 8.79
CA LYS A 42 -8.73 -11.71 7.48
C LYS A 42 -9.06 -10.81 6.29
N ASP A 43 -9.76 -9.71 6.53
CA ASP A 43 -10.17 -8.76 5.49
C ASP A 43 -9.08 -7.71 5.21
N ASP A 44 -8.00 -7.71 5.99
CA ASP A 44 -6.89 -6.78 5.87
C ASP A 44 -5.96 -7.18 4.72
N THR A 45 -6.37 -6.84 3.51
CA THR A 45 -5.70 -7.17 2.26
C THR A 45 -5.57 -5.95 1.35
N LEU A 46 -4.55 -5.97 0.49
CA LEU A 46 -4.31 -4.95 -0.51
C LEU A 46 -4.84 -5.42 -1.85
N VAL A 47 -5.51 -4.53 -2.59
CA VAL A 47 -6.00 -4.81 -3.94
C VAL A 47 -5.31 -3.86 -4.90
N SER A 48 -4.74 -4.40 -5.98
CA SER A 48 -4.10 -3.60 -7.03
C SER A 48 -5.09 -2.62 -7.65
N SER A 49 -4.59 -1.52 -8.21
CA SER A 49 -5.42 -0.47 -8.81
C SER A 49 -6.36 -0.96 -9.91
N ASN A 50 -5.96 -2.00 -10.63
CA ASN A 50 -6.76 -2.65 -11.67
C ASN A 50 -7.68 -3.77 -11.16
N GLY A 51 -7.67 -4.07 -9.85
CA GLY A 51 -8.49 -5.10 -9.23
C GLY A 51 -8.17 -6.54 -9.65
N LEU A 52 -7.03 -6.79 -10.30
CA LEU A 52 -6.65 -8.13 -10.77
C LEU A 52 -5.88 -8.94 -9.73
N PHE A 53 -5.19 -8.26 -8.82
CA PHE A 53 -4.35 -8.90 -7.82
C PHE A 53 -4.75 -8.46 -6.42
N THR A 54 -4.79 -9.43 -5.51
CA THR A 54 -4.94 -9.23 -4.08
C THR A 54 -3.66 -9.69 -3.38
N ALA A 55 -3.23 -8.98 -2.34
CA ALA A 55 -2.07 -9.34 -1.53
C ALA A 55 -2.40 -9.25 -0.04
N GLY A 56 -1.87 -10.16 0.77
CA GLY A 56 -2.15 -10.22 2.20
C GLY A 56 -1.57 -11.47 2.85
N PHE A 57 -1.95 -11.72 4.10
CA PHE A 57 -1.54 -12.92 4.83
C PHE A 57 -2.50 -14.07 4.56
N HIS A 58 -1.95 -15.20 4.13
CA HIS A 58 -2.67 -16.46 3.98
C HIS A 58 -2.20 -17.46 5.02
N GLN A 59 -3.14 -18.20 5.61
CA GLN A 59 -2.84 -19.26 6.56
C GLN A 59 -2.22 -20.45 5.80
N VAL A 60 -1.04 -20.89 6.20
CA VAL A 60 -0.33 -22.04 5.60
C VAL A 60 -0.21 -23.23 6.57
N GLY A 61 -0.62 -23.04 7.82
CA GLY A 61 -0.69 -24.07 8.85
C GLY A 61 -1.46 -23.59 10.08
N GLU A 62 -1.44 -24.35 11.16
CA GLU A 62 -2.27 -24.07 12.35
C GLU A 62 -1.97 -22.69 12.97
N ASN A 63 -0.70 -22.28 13.01
CA ASN A 63 -0.25 -20.97 13.51
C ASN A 63 0.82 -20.33 12.61
N ALA A 64 0.83 -20.72 11.34
CA ALA A 64 1.82 -20.27 10.36
C ALA A 64 1.10 -19.52 9.24
N TYR A 65 1.61 -18.34 8.92
CA TYR A 65 1.05 -17.46 7.90
C TYR A 65 2.15 -16.96 6.98
N GLY A 66 1.86 -16.98 5.68
CA GLY A 66 2.73 -16.44 4.65
C GLY A 66 2.10 -15.20 4.03
N PHE A 67 2.92 -14.20 3.72
CA PHE A 67 2.47 -13.11 2.86
C PHE A 67 2.49 -13.58 1.41
N ALA A 68 1.39 -13.37 0.68
CA ALA A 68 1.25 -13.81 -0.71
C ALA A 68 0.57 -12.74 -1.57
N VAL A 69 0.69 -12.93 -2.89
CA VAL A 69 -0.05 -12.18 -3.91
C VAL A 69 -0.77 -13.19 -4.80
N TRP A 70 -2.08 -13.01 -5.02
CA TRP A 70 -2.93 -13.93 -5.79
C TRP A 70 -3.91 -13.17 -6.68
N PHE A 71 -4.56 -13.87 -7.60
CA PHE A 71 -5.59 -13.27 -8.46
C PHE A 71 -6.86 -12.97 -7.66
N SER A 72 -7.42 -11.78 -7.83
CA SER A 72 -8.65 -11.36 -7.17
C SER A 72 -9.87 -12.11 -7.72
N GLU A 73 -10.75 -12.55 -6.83
CA GLU A 73 -11.92 -13.38 -7.17
C GLU A 73 -12.90 -12.65 -8.12
N GLN A 74 -12.99 -11.32 -8.02
CA GLN A 74 -13.86 -10.48 -8.87
C GLN A 74 -13.35 -10.31 -10.31
N ALA A 75 -12.08 -10.60 -10.60
CA ALA A 75 -11.53 -10.55 -11.95
C ALA A 75 -12.10 -11.66 -12.88
N THR A 76 -12.77 -12.65 -12.31
CA THR A 76 -13.39 -13.78 -13.03
C THR A 76 -14.74 -13.43 -13.68
N SER A 77 -15.32 -12.26 -13.42
CA SER A 77 -16.65 -11.88 -13.95
C SER A 77 -16.69 -11.61 -15.47
N GLY A 78 -15.54 -11.56 -16.16
CA GLY A 78 -15.49 -11.40 -17.61
C GLY A 78 -14.65 -12.49 -18.24
N ASN A 79 -15.30 -13.53 -18.80
CA ASN A 79 -14.88 -14.49 -19.85
C ASN A 79 -13.38 -14.79 -20.12
N ARG A 80 -12.49 -14.56 -19.18
CA ARG A 80 -11.05 -14.79 -19.30
C ARG A 80 -10.74 -16.08 -18.57
N THR A 81 -10.40 -17.11 -19.34
CA THR A 81 -9.93 -18.39 -18.84
C THR A 81 -8.59 -18.17 -18.14
N ILE A 82 -8.61 -17.97 -16.82
CA ILE A 82 -7.39 -17.93 -16.01
C ILE A 82 -6.98 -19.38 -15.77
N HIS A 83 -5.84 -19.78 -16.34
CA HIS A 83 -5.22 -21.06 -16.01
C HIS A 83 -4.79 -20.99 -14.55
N HIS A 84 -5.55 -21.65 -13.70
CA HIS A 84 -5.38 -21.68 -12.26
C HIS A 84 -4.07 -22.41 -11.92
N GLN A 85 -2.99 -21.66 -11.69
CA GLN A 85 -1.79 -22.18 -11.04
C GLN A 85 -1.37 -21.20 -9.94
N SER A 86 -2.05 -21.32 -8.80
CA SER A 86 -1.55 -20.79 -7.54
C SER A 86 -0.37 -21.68 -7.12
N GLU A 87 0.83 -21.36 -7.58
CA GLU A 87 2.04 -21.99 -7.09
C GLU A 87 2.43 -21.29 -5.79
N PHE A 88 2.16 -21.95 -4.65
CA PHE A 88 2.74 -21.56 -3.37
C PHE A 88 4.26 -21.81 -3.45
N LYS A 89 5.00 -20.84 -3.96
CA LYS A 89 6.45 -20.87 -3.90
C LYS A 89 6.88 -20.35 -2.53
N THR A 90 6.97 -21.26 -1.56
CA THR A 90 7.64 -21.00 -0.30
C THR A 90 9.05 -20.51 -0.61
N LEU A 91 9.41 -19.30 -0.19
CA LEU A 91 10.80 -18.90 -0.16
C LEU A 91 11.43 -19.63 1.03
N TYR A 92 12.23 -20.65 0.67
CA TYR A 92 13.00 -21.60 1.49
C TYR A 92 12.26 -22.84 1.96
#